data_AF-A0A7W7XFC7-F1
#
_entry.id   AF-A0A7W7XFC7-F1
#
_cell.length_a   1.000
_cell.length_b   1.000
_cell.length_c   1.000
_cell.angle_alpha   90.00
_cell.angle_beta   90.00
_cell.angle_gamma   90.00
#
_symmetry.space_group_name_H-M   'P 1'
#
loop_
_entity.id
_entity.type
_entity.pdbx_description
1 polymer ?
#
loop_
_entity_poly.entity_id
_entity_poly.type
_entity_poly.pdbx_seq_one_letter_code
_entity_poly.pdbx_strand_id
1 'polypeptide(L)'
;MPRSVFMGRAVAPGEPLWLDEDRAWALALAQVERDSCPDCGQPWSEASHQDNEFAYQAELIRCHPCSTGAKALHAYQESGGNAHGLHVSVVKRG
;
A
#
# COMPACT_ATOMS: atom_id res chain seq x y z
N MET A 1 -7.14 -10.67 12.66
CA MET A 1 -8.56 -10.51 13.06
C MET A 1 -9.41 -11.38 12.14
N PRO A 2 -10.37 -12.19 12.63
CA PRO A 2 -11.27 -12.98 11.77
C PRO A 2 -12.11 -12.09 10.87
N ARG A 3 -12.38 -12.51 9.63
CA ARG A 3 -13.16 -11.73 8.66
C ARG A 3 -14.56 -11.41 9.19
N SER A 4 -15.23 -12.38 9.81
CA SER A 4 -16.58 -12.24 10.37
C SER A 4 -16.64 -11.15 11.44
N VAL A 5 -15.66 -11.09 12.32
CA VAL A 5 -15.54 -10.05 13.36
C VAL A 5 -15.26 -8.69 12.74
N PHE A 6 -14.36 -8.61 11.74
CA PHE A 6 -14.12 -7.39 10.98
C PHE A 6 -15.39 -6.88 10.28
N MET A 7 -16.25 -7.81 9.83
CA MET A 7 -17.55 -7.53 9.21
C MET A 7 -18.67 -7.30 10.25
N GLY A 8 -18.35 -7.20 11.54
CA GLY A 8 -19.30 -6.81 12.59
C GLY A 8 -19.95 -7.96 13.36
N ARG A 9 -19.49 -9.21 13.20
CA ARG A 9 -19.92 -10.32 14.07
C ARG A 9 -19.45 -10.07 15.51
N ALA A 10 -20.40 -9.90 16.43
CA ALA A 10 -20.12 -9.97 17.86
C ALA A 10 -19.97 -11.44 18.29
N VAL A 11 -18.93 -11.74 19.08
CA VAL A 11 -18.67 -13.09 19.59
C VAL A 11 -19.31 -13.24 20.96
N ALA A 12 -20.27 -14.14 21.12
CA ALA A 12 -20.91 -14.38 22.41
C ALA A 12 -20.02 -15.28 23.32
N PRO A 13 -20.21 -15.24 24.65
CA PRO A 13 -19.51 -16.15 25.55
C PRO A 13 -19.75 -17.62 25.18
N GLY A 14 -18.67 -18.39 24.99
CA GLY A 14 -18.72 -19.80 24.60
C GLY A 14 -18.74 -20.05 23.08
N GLU A 15 -18.90 -19.01 22.25
CA GLU A 15 -18.76 -19.14 20.81
C GLU A 15 -17.29 -19.11 20.37
N PRO A 16 -16.93 -19.84 19.29
CA PRO A 16 -15.59 -19.78 18.74
C PRO A 16 -15.33 -18.39 18.14
N LEU A 17 -14.13 -17.85 18.39
CA LEU A 17 -13.66 -16.59 17.79
C LEU A 17 -13.51 -16.70 16.27
N TRP A 18 -13.00 -17.84 15.79
CA TRP A 18 -12.80 -18.13 14.37
C TRP A 18 -13.85 -19.12 13.88
N LEU A 19 -14.58 -18.75 12.84
CA LEU A 19 -15.42 -19.66 12.08
C LEU A 19 -14.58 -20.41 11.04
N ASP A 20 -15.05 -21.54 10.55
CA ASP A 20 -14.37 -22.26 9.47
C ASP A 20 -14.25 -21.40 8.20
N GLU A 21 -15.26 -20.57 7.93
CA GLU A 21 -15.21 -19.59 6.84
C GLU A 21 -14.12 -18.52 7.06
N ASP A 22 -13.92 -18.05 8.29
CA ASP A 22 -12.84 -17.10 8.61
C ASP A 22 -11.47 -17.68 8.30
N ARG A 23 -11.29 -18.97 8.63
CA ARG A 23 -10.06 -19.70 8.31
C ARG A 23 -9.89 -19.86 6.80
N ALA A 24 -10.95 -20.19 6.08
CA ALA A 24 -10.89 -20.32 4.62
C ALA A 24 -10.46 -19.01 3.94
N TRP A 25 -11.04 -17.88 4.36
CA TRP A 25 -10.64 -16.56 3.87
C TRP A 25 -9.20 -16.19 4.22
N ALA A 26 -8.75 -16.51 5.43
CA ALA A 26 -7.36 -16.26 5.82
C ALA A 26 -6.36 -17.07 4.97
N LEU A 27 -6.67 -18.33 4.67
CA LEU A 27 -5.84 -19.16 3.80
C LEU A 27 -5.84 -18.65 2.35
N ALA A 28 -7.00 -18.22 1.85
CA ALA A 28 -7.10 -17.63 0.52
C ALA A 28 -6.30 -16.33 0.42
N LEU A 29 -6.38 -15.45 1.43
CA LEU A 29 -5.58 -14.23 1.50
C LEU A 29 -4.09 -14.54 1.50
N ALA A 30 -3.65 -15.50 2.31
CA ALA A 30 -2.24 -15.91 2.35
C ALA A 30 -1.75 -16.45 1.00
N GLN A 31 -2.63 -17.07 0.20
CA GLN A 31 -2.28 -17.48 -1.17
C GLN A 31 -2.08 -16.28 -2.09
N VAL A 32 -2.96 -15.28 -2.03
CA VAL A 32 -2.85 -14.05 -2.82
C VAL A 32 -1.61 -13.25 -2.42
N GLU A 33 -1.36 -13.10 -1.13
CA GLU A 33 -0.21 -12.35 -0.62
C GLU A 33 1.12 -13.00 -1.02
N ARG A 34 1.21 -14.34 -0.98
CA ARG A 34 2.40 -15.06 -1.46
C ARG A 34 2.64 -14.89 -2.96
N ASP A 35 1.57 -14.76 -3.73
CA ASP A 35 1.67 -14.54 -5.17
C ASP A 35 1.83 -13.07 -5.52
N SER A 36 1.76 -12.11 -4.59
CA SER A 36 1.83 -10.69 -4.93
C SER A 36 3.28 -10.17 -4.88
N CYS A 37 3.70 -9.43 -5.90
CA CYS A 37 4.97 -8.69 -5.88
C CYS A 37 4.92 -7.58 -4.80
N PRO A 38 5.89 -7.49 -3.88
CA PRO A 38 5.87 -6.50 -2.79
C PRO A 38 6.07 -5.06 -3.28
N ASP A 39 6.62 -4.87 -4.48
CA ASP A 39 6.91 -3.55 -5.04
C ASP A 39 5.76 -3.03 -5.90
N CYS A 40 5.29 -3.82 -6.86
CA CYS A 40 4.28 -3.39 -7.84
C CYS A 40 2.88 -4.00 -7.61
N GLY A 41 2.73 -4.95 -6.70
CA GLY A 41 1.45 -5.60 -6.37
C GLY A 41 0.93 -6.61 -7.41
N GLN A 42 1.62 -6.80 -8.54
CA GLN A 42 1.19 -7.75 -9.57
C GLN A 42 1.40 -9.21 -9.13
N PRO A 43 0.57 -10.16 -9.59
CA PRO A 43 0.75 -11.58 -9.29
C PRO A 43 2.03 -12.12 -9.93
N TRP A 44 2.89 -12.83 -9.20
CA TRP A 44 4.09 -13.49 -9.69
C TRP A 44 3.74 -14.54 -10.73
N SER A 45 2.68 -15.31 -10.49
CA SER A 45 2.18 -16.32 -11.42
C SER A 45 1.86 -15.78 -12.82
N GLU A 46 1.48 -14.50 -12.92
CA GLU A 46 1.24 -13.81 -14.19
C GLU A 46 2.50 -13.05 -14.63
N ALA A 47 3.01 -12.15 -13.79
CA ALA A 47 4.07 -11.20 -14.15
C ALA A 47 5.41 -11.87 -14.51
N SER A 48 5.67 -13.09 -14.03
CA SER A 48 6.87 -13.86 -14.39
C SER A 48 6.71 -14.80 -15.59
N HIS A 49 5.50 -14.89 -16.15
CA HIS A 49 5.23 -15.73 -17.31
C HIS A 49 5.90 -15.15 -18.56
N GLN A 50 6.59 -15.98 -19.33
CA GLN A 50 7.34 -15.56 -20.52
C GLN A 50 6.46 -14.83 -21.56
N ASP A 51 5.18 -15.24 -21.68
CA ASP A 51 4.25 -14.64 -22.64
C ASP A 51 3.88 -13.18 -22.29
N ASN A 52 4.19 -12.74 -21.07
CA ASN A 52 3.97 -11.37 -20.62
C ASN A 52 5.21 -10.48 -20.76
N GLU A 53 6.28 -10.98 -21.40
CA GLU A 53 7.40 -10.15 -21.81
C GLU A 53 6.86 -9.01 -22.70
N PHE A 54 7.12 -7.76 -22.32
CA PHE A 54 6.63 -6.54 -22.96
C PHE A 54 5.11 -6.25 -22.82
N ALA A 55 4.35 -7.00 -22.02
CA ALA A 55 2.91 -6.78 -21.83
C ALA A 55 2.56 -5.63 -20.85
N TYR A 56 3.52 -5.17 -20.04
CA TYR A 56 3.32 -4.13 -19.03
C TYR A 56 3.90 -2.78 -19.48
N GLN A 57 3.18 -1.70 -19.18
CA GLN A 57 3.62 -0.32 -19.39
C GLN A 57 3.67 0.42 -18.05
N ALA A 58 4.70 1.26 -17.87
CA ALA A 58 4.81 2.17 -16.74
C ALA A 58 4.59 3.61 -17.20
N GLU A 59 3.92 4.41 -16.36
CA GLU A 59 3.73 5.85 -16.57
C GLU A 59 4.30 6.64 -15.40
N LEU A 60 4.88 7.81 -15.72
CA LEU A 60 5.38 8.74 -14.71
C LEU A 60 4.24 9.67 -14.27
N ILE A 61 3.79 9.53 -13.02
CA ILE A 61 2.78 10.40 -12.43
C ILE A 61 3.45 11.44 -11.53
N ARG A 62 3.07 12.71 -11.69
CA ARG A 62 3.49 13.79 -10.79
C ARG A 62 2.49 13.96 -9.65
N CYS A 63 2.91 13.65 -8.44
CA CYS A 63 2.16 14.03 -7.23
C CYS A 63 2.34 15.53 -6.95
N HIS A 64 1.28 16.34 -7.12
CA HIS A 64 1.34 17.79 -6.92
C HIS A 64 1.74 18.19 -5.48
N PRO A 65 1.21 17.57 -4.41
CA PRO A 65 1.68 17.80 -3.04
C PRO A 65 3.17 17.50 -2.85
N CYS A 66 3.65 16.32 -3.27
CA CYS A 66 5.07 15.96 -3.15
C CYS A 66 5.97 16.90 -3.95
N SER A 67 5.56 17.25 -5.17
CA SER A 67 6.29 18.23 -5.99
C SER A 67 6.36 19.60 -5.31
N THR A 68 5.29 20.02 -4.64
CA THR A 68 5.25 21.29 -3.89
C THR A 68 6.20 21.23 -2.69
N GLY A 69 6.16 20.15 -1.91
CA GLY A 69 7.06 19.95 -0.77
C GLY A 69 8.54 19.91 -1.18
N ALA A 70 8.85 19.18 -2.26
CA ALA A 70 10.21 19.11 -2.81
C ALA A 70 10.71 20.49 -3.26
N LYS A 71 9.87 21.29 -3.94
CA LYS A 71 10.21 22.67 -4.32
C LYS A 71 10.47 23.57 -3.12
N ALA A 72 9.66 23.46 -2.07
CA ALA A 72 9.84 24.26 -0.86
C ALA A 72 11.15 23.93 -0.14
N LEU A 73 11.47 22.63 0.00
CA LEU A 73 12.72 22.17 0.59
C LEU A 73 13.93 22.63 -0.23
N HIS A 74 13.85 22.47 -1.56
CA HIS A 74 14.91 22.88 -2.47
C HIS A 74 15.18 24.39 -2.38
N ALA A 75 14.13 25.22 -2.42
CA ALA A 75 14.26 26.67 -2.27
C ALA A 75 14.91 27.07 -0.92
N TYR A 76 14.60 26.36 0.17
CA TYR A 76 15.23 26.60 1.47
C TYR A 76 16.73 26.26 1.46
N GLN A 77 17.10 25.13 0.85
CA GLN A 77 18.52 24.75 0.69
C GLN A 77 19.28 25.75 -0.19
N GLU A 78 18.69 26.21 -1.29
CA GLU A 78 19.29 27.23 -2.16
C GLU A 78 19.48 28.57 -1.44
N SER A 79 18.65 28.88 -0.43
CA SER A 79 18.84 30.05 0.43
C SER A 79 19.96 29.90 1.49
N GLY A 80 20.71 28.78 1.46
CA GLY A 80 21.75 28.45 2.44
C GLY A 80 21.22 27.75 3.69
N GLY A 81 19.95 27.36 3.69
CA GLY A 81 19.31 26.65 4.80
C GLY A 81 19.79 25.21 4.96
N ASN A 82 19.87 24.73 6.20
CA ASN A 82 20.19 23.33 6.50
C ASN A 82 18.90 22.51 6.67
N ALA A 83 18.64 21.60 5.74
CA ALA A 83 17.44 20.75 5.73
C ALA A 83 17.45 19.61 6.78
N HIS A 84 18.57 19.33 7.43
CA HIS A 84 18.67 18.25 8.40
C HIS A 84 17.73 18.49 9.60
N GLY A 85 16.87 17.50 9.87
CA GLY A 85 15.89 17.57 10.95
C GLY A 85 14.61 18.34 10.62
N LEU A 86 14.43 18.82 9.39
CA LEU A 86 13.20 19.50 8.98
C LEU A 86 12.16 18.53 8.40
N HIS A 87 10.91 18.71 8.82
CA HIS A 87 9.75 18.06 8.22
C HIS A 87 8.96 19.06 7.37
N VAL A 88 8.66 18.69 6.11
CA VAL A 88 7.88 19.54 5.19
C VAL A 88 6.40 19.20 5.30
N SER A 89 5.64 20.08 5.96
CA SER A 89 4.18 19.98 6.00
C SER A 89 3.57 20.58 4.72
N VAL A 90 2.70 19.82 4.04
CA VAL A 90 2.00 20.24 2.83
C VAL A 90 0.50 20.26 3.10
N VAL A 91 -0.14 21.41 2.91
CA VAL A 91 -1.59 21.60 3.09
C VAL A 91 -2.24 22.05 1.78
N LYS A 92 -3.47 21.60 1.53
CA LYS A 92 -4.26 22.04 0.38
C LYS A 92 -4.78 23.46 0.63
N ARG A 93 -4.60 24.37 -0.32
CA ARG A 93 -5.23 25.70 -0.27
C ARG A 93 -6.72 25.54 -0.60
N GLY A 94 -7.59 26.07 0.26
CA GLY A 94 -9.03 26.11 0.05
C GLY A 94 -9.44 27.07 -1.06
#